data_AF-A0A7S2PER8-F1
#
_entry.id   AF-A0A7S2PER8-F1
#
_cell.length_a   1.000
_cell.length_b   1.000
_cell.length_c   1.000
_cell.angle_alpha   90.00
_cell.angle_beta   90.00
_cell.angle_gamma   90.00
#
_symmetry.space_group_name_H-M   'P 1'
#
loop_
_entity.id
_entity.type
_entity.pdbx_description
1 polymer ?
#
loop_
_entity_poly.entity_id
_entity_poly.type
_entity_poly.pdbx_seq_one_letter_code
_entity_poly.pdbx_strand_id
1 'polypeptide(L)'
;MQEVPVSNQIKDRTIVFSIVSGICLALKWGAIKDDINGTYEEQLVQRFIHEARLNGDAAHTSRALALQGVLLGRLGRYADAIQSHTELELVYDATKHSANISKSYGSDRAAQNWGLCAQWCDVQNDKEGAFKRIDFLVEHILPSQEERNIHNMFMILFPVIWVMKNHGKALQAKELFEGYIVKRFMEFYGEGGRTWS
;
A
#
# COMPACT_ATOMS: atom_id res chain seq x y z
N MET A 1 -18.22 20.58 19.28
CA MET A 1 -17.03 20.88 18.46
C MET A 1 -17.49 21.83 17.36
N GLN A 2 -17.03 23.08 17.36
CA GLN A 2 -17.52 24.13 16.48
C GLN A 2 -16.92 23.90 15.08
N GLU A 3 -17.75 23.68 14.06
CA GLU A 3 -17.27 23.53 12.68
C GLU A 3 -16.60 24.84 12.24
N VAL A 4 -15.34 24.75 11.81
CA VAL A 4 -14.59 25.90 11.32
C VAL A 4 -15.19 26.34 9.98
N PRO A 5 -15.57 27.62 9.80
CA PRO A 5 -16.40 28.11 8.69
C PRO A 5 -15.78 28.01 7.28
N VAL A 6 -14.54 27.53 7.17
CA VAL A 6 -13.82 27.38 5.89
C VAL A 6 -14.13 26.04 5.19
N SER A 7 -14.71 25.06 5.90
CA SER A 7 -14.92 23.70 5.37
C SER A 7 -15.82 23.65 4.13
N ASN A 8 -16.73 24.63 3.98
CA ASN A 8 -17.71 24.68 2.88
C ASN A 8 -17.20 25.42 1.62
N GLN A 9 -15.97 25.95 1.63
CA GLN A 9 -15.42 26.70 0.48
C GLN A 9 -14.46 25.87 -0.40
N ILE A 10 -14.12 24.65 0.00
CA ILE A 10 -13.27 23.77 -0.80
C ILE A 10 -14.11 23.17 -1.94
N LYS A 11 -13.86 23.62 -3.17
CA LYS A 11 -14.59 23.15 -4.38
C LYS A 11 -14.41 21.66 -4.65
N ASP A 12 -13.22 21.12 -4.39
CA ASP A 12 -12.93 19.70 -4.51
C ASP A 12 -12.42 19.18 -3.16
N ARG A 13 -13.33 18.51 -2.42
CA ARG A 13 -13.02 17.96 -1.10
C ARG A 13 -12.10 16.73 -1.17
N THR A 14 -11.87 16.15 -2.34
CA THR A 14 -10.97 14.99 -2.49
C THR A 14 -9.51 15.35 -2.22
N ILE A 15 -9.13 16.63 -2.35
CA ILE A 15 -7.78 17.12 -2.01
C ILE A 15 -7.37 16.78 -0.57
N VAL A 16 -8.36 16.70 0.33
CA VAL A 16 -8.13 16.34 1.74
C VAL A 16 -7.54 14.93 1.85
N PHE A 17 -7.91 14.00 0.96
CA PHE A 17 -7.39 12.64 0.98
C PHE A 17 -5.89 12.59 0.65
N SER A 18 -5.44 13.35 -0.34
CA SER A 18 -4.01 13.45 -0.66
C SER A 18 -3.21 14.10 0.47
N ILE A 19 -3.78 15.14 1.12
CA ILE A 19 -3.15 15.78 2.28
C ILE A 19 -3.01 14.80 3.44
N VAL A 20 -4.10 14.13 3.83
CA VAL A 20 -4.08 13.17 4.94
C VAL A 20 -3.12 12.02 4.62
N SER A 21 -3.13 11.49 3.40
CA SER A 21 -2.18 10.47 3.00
C SER A 21 -0.72 10.96 3.08
N GLY A 22 -0.44 12.22 2.74
CA GLY A 22 0.89 12.81 2.88
C GLY A 22 1.33 12.93 4.33
N ILE A 23 0.42 13.33 5.22
CA ILE A 23 0.68 13.41 6.67
C ILE A 23 1.01 12.01 7.24
N CYS A 24 0.27 10.96 6.87
CA CYS A 24 0.59 9.59 7.27
C CYS A 24 2.01 9.17 6.83
N LEU A 25 2.44 9.57 5.63
CA LEU A 25 3.82 9.30 5.18
C LEU A 25 4.86 10.08 6.00
N ALA A 26 4.59 11.34 6.30
CA ALA A 26 5.47 12.16 7.13
C ALA A 26 5.60 11.62 8.56
N LEU A 27 4.51 11.11 9.15
CA LEU A 27 4.50 10.40 10.43
C LEU A 27 5.34 9.12 10.36
N LYS A 28 5.11 8.29 9.33
CA LYS A 28 5.87 7.06 9.09
C LYS A 28 7.37 7.29 8.98
N TRP A 29 7.79 8.38 8.35
CA TRP A 29 9.21 8.72 8.18
C TRP A 29 9.80 9.54 9.34
N GLY A 30 9.01 9.80 10.39
CA GLY A 30 9.47 10.55 11.56
C GLY A 30 9.68 12.05 11.31
N ALA A 31 9.22 12.57 10.17
CA ALA A 31 9.21 14.00 9.89
C ALA A 31 8.20 14.75 10.78
N ILE A 32 7.12 14.07 11.16
CA ILE A 32 6.19 14.48 12.22
C ILE A 32 6.30 13.45 13.34
N LYS A 33 6.39 13.91 14.59
CA LYS A 33 6.42 13.03 15.76
C LYS A 33 4.99 12.66 16.17
N ASP A 34 4.78 11.38 16.42
CA ASP A 34 3.59 10.84 17.10
C ASP A 34 4.00 10.31 18.47
N ASP A 35 3.02 9.90 19.28
CA ASP A 35 3.27 9.08 20.45
C ASP A 35 3.67 7.64 20.07
N ILE A 36 4.18 6.89 21.05
CA ILE A 36 4.69 5.52 20.85
C ILE A 36 3.62 4.54 20.36
N ASN A 37 2.34 4.83 20.61
CA ASN A 37 1.22 4.02 20.19
C ASN A 37 0.67 4.46 18.83
N GLY A 38 1.17 5.55 18.25
CA GLY A 38 0.69 6.09 16.97
C GLY A 38 -0.74 6.62 17.04
N THR A 39 -1.19 7.13 18.20
CA THR A 39 -2.59 7.50 18.43
C THR A 39 -3.06 8.58 17.45
N TYR A 40 -2.19 9.54 17.12
CA TYR A 40 -2.54 10.60 16.16
C TYR A 40 -2.68 10.05 14.74
N GLU A 41 -1.73 9.22 14.28
CA GLU A 41 -1.81 8.53 12.98
C GLU A 41 -3.06 7.65 12.91
N GLU A 42 -3.41 6.93 13.98
CA GLU A 42 -4.60 6.08 14.03
C GLU A 42 -5.88 6.90 13.87
N GLN A 43 -6.04 8.00 14.60
CA GLN A 43 -7.19 8.90 14.46
C GLN A 43 -7.30 9.50 13.06
N LEU A 44 -6.17 9.91 12.47
CA LEU A 44 -6.13 10.42 11.11
C LEU A 44 -6.59 9.37 10.10
N VAL A 45 -6.08 8.15 10.21
CA VAL A 45 -6.44 7.03 9.33
C VAL A 45 -7.91 6.64 9.48
N GLN A 46 -8.44 6.56 10.71
CA GLN A 46 -9.86 6.27 10.93
C GLN A 46 -10.76 7.33 10.30
N ARG A 47 -10.40 8.61 10.44
CA ARG A 47 -11.13 9.69 9.79
C ARG A 47 -11.03 9.61 8.26
N PHE A 48 -9.86 9.24 7.73
CA PHE A 48 -9.70 9.04 6.29
C PHE A 48 -10.62 7.90 5.79
N ILE A 49 -10.63 6.74 6.46
CA ILE A 49 -11.52 5.63 6.07
C ILE A 49 -12.98 6.08 6.07
N HIS A 50 -13.42 6.79 7.11
CA HIS A 50 -14.79 7.28 7.21
C HIS A 50 -15.15 8.20 6.04
N GLU A 51 -14.36 9.23 5.79
CA GLU A 51 -14.62 10.21 4.74
C GLU A 51 -14.48 9.60 3.33
N ALA A 52 -13.53 8.68 3.13
CA ALA A 52 -13.35 7.98 1.85
C ALA A 52 -14.55 7.08 1.53
N ARG A 53 -15.13 6.40 2.53
CA ARG A 53 -16.35 5.61 2.37
C ARG A 53 -17.55 6.50 2.03
N LEU A 54 -17.70 7.64 2.69
CA LEU A 54 -18.76 8.62 2.38
C LEU A 54 -18.62 9.21 0.97
N ASN A 55 -17.39 9.40 0.51
CA ASN A 55 -17.12 9.88 -0.85
C ASN A 55 -17.52 8.86 -1.93
N GLY A 56 -17.46 7.56 -1.63
CA GLY A 56 -17.94 6.49 -2.51
C GLY A 56 -16.95 6.06 -3.60
N ASP A 57 -15.80 6.72 -3.74
CA ASP A 57 -14.73 6.24 -4.63
C ASP A 57 -13.91 5.13 -3.94
N ALA A 58 -13.94 3.96 -4.56
CA ALA A 58 -13.21 2.78 -4.11
C ALA A 58 -11.69 3.00 -4.09
N ALA A 59 -11.12 3.89 -4.92
CA ALA A 59 -9.70 4.21 -4.92
C ALA A 59 -9.28 4.90 -3.61
N HIS A 60 -10.06 5.86 -3.11
CA HIS A 60 -9.80 6.53 -1.84
C HIS A 60 -9.98 5.57 -0.67
N THR A 61 -11.04 4.75 -0.69
CA THR A 61 -11.27 3.73 0.35
C THR A 61 -10.14 2.71 0.40
N SER A 62 -9.69 2.23 -0.76
CA SER A 62 -8.57 1.29 -0.88
C SER A 62 -7.27 1.88 -0.32
N ARG A 63 -6.99 3.15 -0.64
CA ARG A 63 -5.82 3.85 -0.09
C ARG A 63 -5.88 3.96 1.43
N ALA A 64 -7.03 4.33 1.99
CA ALA A 64 -7.20 4.52 3.42
C ALA A 64 -7.04 3.19 4.20
N LEU A 65 -7.63 2.10 3.71
CA LEU A 65 -7.47 0.76 4.30
C LEU A 65 -6.01 0.29 4.23
N ALA A 66 -5.32 0.54 3.11
CA ALA A 66 -3.90 0.21 3.01
C ALA A 66 -3.03 0.99 4.01
N LEU A 67 -3.34 2.26 4.29
CA LEU A 67 -2.65 3.03 5.32
C LEU A 67 -2.92 2.47 6.72
N GLN A 68 -4.14 2.02 7.00
CA GLN A 68 -4.47 1.35 8.26
C GLN A 68 -3.69 0.06 8.45
N GLY A 69 -3.67 -0.82 7.45
CA GLY A 69 -2.85 -2.03 7.49
C GLY A 69 -1.38 -1.73 7.77
N VAL A 70 -0.81 -0.73 7.07
CA VAL A 70 0.58 -0.30 7.28
C VAL A 70 0.82 0.19 8.71
N LEU A 71 -0.05 1.05 9.24
CA LEU A 71 0.05 1.55 10.61
C LEU A 71 0.01 0.39 11.61
N LEU A 72 -0.99 -0.47 11.52
CA LEU A 72 -1.19 -1.61 12.42
C LEU A 72 -0.01 -2.58 12.37
N GLY A 73 0.49 -2.90 11.18
CA GLY A 73 1.68 -3.72 11.00
C GLY A 73 2.94 -3.10 11.61
N ARG A 74 3.07 -1.76 11.55
CA ARG A 74 4.20 -1.03 12.17
C ARG A 74 4.14 -1.05 13.70
N LEU A 75 2.93 -1.10 14.26
CA LEU A 75 2.67 -1.24 15.69
C LEU A 75 2.73 -2.70 16.17
N GLY A 76 3.05 -3.66 15.29
CA GLY A 76 3.08 -5.09 15.62
C GLY A 76 1.69 -5.73 15.78
N ARG A 77 0.61 -5.00 15.47
CA ARG A 77 -0.78 -5.46 15.52
C ARG A 77 -1.14 -6.22 14.23
N TYR A 78 -0.42 -7.31 13.97
CA TYR A 78 -0.49 -8.01 12.68
C TYR A 78 -1.87 -8.61 12.38
N ALA A 79 -2.57 -9.14 13.39
CA ALA A 79 -3.92 -9.67 13.21
C ALA A 79 -4.89 -8.58 12.71
N ASP A 80 -4.85 -7.39 13.33
CA ASP A 80 -5.64 -6.25 12.90
C ASP A 80 -5.23 -5.75 11.51
N ALA A 81 -3.92 -5.80 11.19
CA ALA A 81 -3.40 -5.41 9.88
C ALA A 81 -3.91 -6.35 8.76
N ILE A 82 -3.97 -7.66 9.03
CA ILE A 82 -4.54 -8.67 8.13
C ILE A 82 -6.05 -8.48 7.99
N GLN A 83 -6.75 -8.13 9.06
CA GLN A 83 -8.18 -7.81 9.00
C GLN A 83 -8.45 -6.58 8.12
N SER A 84 -7.65 -5.51 8.27
CA SER A 84 -7.73 -4.33 7.41
C SER A 84 -7.43 -4.67 5.94
N HIS A 85 -6.48 -5.58 5.69
CA HIS A 85 -6.23 -6.11 4.33
C HIS A 85 -7.43 -6.89 3.79
N THR A 86 -8.12 -7.67 4.62
CA THR A 86 -9.32 -8.41 4.19
C THR A 86 -10.44 -7.46 3.77
N GLU A 87 -10.61 -6.33 4.47
CA GLU A 87 -11.53 -5.27 4.03
C GLU A 87 -11.09 -4.62 2.71
N LEU A 88 -9.78 -4.48 2.50
CA LEU A 88 -9.23 -3.96 1.25
C LEU A 88 -9.52 -4.89 0.06
N GLU A 89 -9.41 -6.22 0.24
CA GLU A 89 -9.72 -7.22 -0.80
C GLU A 89 -11.16 -7.08 -1.33
N LEU A 90 -12.10 -6.61 -0.50
CA LEU A 90 -13.51 -6.44 -0.88
C LEU A 90 -13.77 -5.22 -1.77
N VAL A 91 -12.89 -4.22 -1.75
CA VAL A 91 -13.10 -2.94 -2.43
C VAL A 91 -12.09 -2.67 -3.55
N TYR A 92 -10.92 -3.29 -3.50
CA TYR A 92 -9.83 -3.01 -4.43
C TYR A 92 -9.84 -3.95 -5.65
N ASP A 93 -9.94 -3.36 -6.83
CA ASP A 93 -9.77 -4.03 -8.12
C ASP A 93 -8.57 -3.40 -8.83
N ALA A 94 -7.50 -4.17 -9.00
CA ALA A 94 -6.24 -3.66 -9.56
C ALA A 94 -6.40 -3.12 -10.99
N THR A 95 -7.28 -3.73 -11.80
CA THR A 95 -7.51 -3.31 -13.18
C THR A 95 -8.25 -1.98 -13.28
N LYS A 96 -9.10 -1.69 -12.29
CA LYS A 96 -9.90 -0.45 -12.25
C LYS A 96 -9.23 0.67 -11.47
N HIS A 97 -8.56 0.36 -10.37
CA HIS A 97 -8.18 1.36 -9.37
C HIS A 97 -6.70 1.71 -9.41
N SER A 98 -5.81 0.80 -9.84
CA SER A 98 -4.36 0.98 -9.66
C SER A 98 -3.80 2.24 -10.31
N ALA A 99 -4.21 2.51 -11.55
CA ALA A 99 -3.80 3.70 -12.28
C ALA A 99 -4.28 5.00 -11.60
N ASN A 100 -5.54 5.04 -11.13
CA ASN A 100 -6.08 6.23 -10.46
C ASN A 100 -5.42 6.46 -9.08
N ILE A 101 -5.18 5.39 -8.31
CA ILE A 101 -4.47 5.48 -7.03
C ILE A 101 -3.05 6.00 -7.26
N SER A 102 -2.32 5.43 -8.23
CA SER A 102 -0.95 5.87 -8.55
C SER A 102 -0.92 7.33 -9.00
N LYS A 103 -1.87 7.75 -9.84
CA LYS A 103 -1.99 9.15 -10.27
C LYS A 103 -2.27 10.09 -9.10
N SER A 104 -3.16 9.69 -8.18
CA SER A 104 -3.61 10.55 -7.08
C SER A 104 -2.60 10.65 -5.93
N TYR A 105 -1.81 9.59 -5.70
CA TYR A 105 -0.95 9.45 -4.52
C TYR A 105 0.52 9.13 -4.82
N GLY A 106 0.91 9.09 -6.10
CA GLY A 106 2.26 8.75 -6.56
C GLY A 106 2.59 7.25 -6.57
N SER A 107 1.88 6.43 -5.80
CA SER A 107 2.06 4.98 -5.77
C SER A 107 0.79 4.24 -5.35
N ASP A 108 0.65 3.01 -5.83
CA ASP A 108 -0.44 2.13 -5.45
C ASP A 108 -0.18 1.39 -4.13
N ARG A 109 -0.47 2.08 -3.02
CA ARG A 109 -0.34 1.49 -1.69
C ARG A 109 -1.32 0.35 -1.43
N ALA A 110 -2.44 0.31 -2.16
CA ALA A 110 -3.39 -0.79 -2.05
C ALA A 110 -2.78 -2.08 -2.62
N ALA A 111 -2.17 -2.02 -3.81
CA ALA A 111 -1.40 -3.12 -4.35
C ALA A 111 -0.23 -3.54 -3.44
N GLN A 112 0.53 -2.57 -2.91
CA GLN A 112 1.65 -2.84 -1.99
C GLN A 112 1.22 -3.60 -0.72
N ASN A 113 -0.03 -3.43 -0.30
CA ASN A 113 -0.55 -4.06 0.92
C ASN A 113 -0.65 -5.59 0.80
N TRP A 114 -0.70 -6.16 -0.41
CA TRP A 114 -0.67 -7.61 -0.63
C TRP A 114 0.65 -8.23 -0.19
N GLY A 115 1.77 -7.63 -0.59
CA GLY A 115 3.09 -8.10 -0.17
C GLY A 115 3.30 -7.97 1.34
N LEU A 116 2.85 -6.85 1.92
CA LEU A 116 2.89 -6.65 3.37
C LEU A 116 2.01 -7.65 4.12
N CYS A 117 0.79 -7.92 3.63
CA CYS A 117 -0.09 -8.90 4.26
C CYS A 117 0.48 -10.32 4.19
N ALA A 118 1.14 -10.70 3.09
CA ALA A 118 1.86 -11.97 3.03
C ALA A 118 2.96 -12.06 4.10
N GLN A 119 3.70 -10.97 4.32
CA GLN A 119 4.69 -10.90 5.40
C GLN A 119 4.07 -10.97 6.79
N TRP A 120 2.92 -10.31 7.02
CA TRP A 120 2.23 -10.37 8.31
C TRP A 120 1.69 -11.77 8.61
N CYS A 121 1.14 -12.47 7.60
CA CYS A 121 0.77 -13.87 7.71
C CYS A 121 1.99 -14.74 8.08
N ASP A 122 3.14 -14.53 7.42
CA ASP A 122 4.37 -15.27 7.71
C ASP A 122 4.84 -15.07 9.16
N VAL A 123 4.83 -13.83 9.65
CA VAL A 123 5.18 -13.50 11.04
C VAL A 123 4.23 -14.15 12.05
N GLN A 124 2.96 -14.36 11.68
CA GLN A 124 1.97 -15.08 12.48
C GLN A 124 2.05 -16.61 12.32
N ASN A 125 3.05 -17.13 11.60
CA ASN A 125 3.18 -18.54 11.22
C ASN A 125 2.02 -19.07 10.35
N ASP A 126 1.24 -18.18 9.75
CA ASP A 126 0.21 -18.51 8.77
C ASP A 126 0.82 -18.63 7.37
N LYS A 127 1.54 -19.73 7.15
CA LYS A 127 2.22 -20.00 5.87
C LYS A 127 1.23 -20.11 4.71
N GLU A 128 0.10 -20.77 4.92
CA GLU A 128 -0.91 -20.96 3.87
C GLU A 128 -1.50 -19.62 3.44
N GLY A 129 -1.89 -18.78 4.40
CA GLY A 129 -2.39 -17.45 4.12
C GLY A 129 -1.34 -16.54 3.47
N ALA A 130 -0.07 -16.68 3.82
CA ALA A 130 1.01 -15.93 3.16
C ALA A 130 1.12 -16.31 1.68
N PHE A 131 1.18 -17.60 1.36
CA PHE A 131 1.32 -18.07 -0.03
C PHE A 131 0.07 -17.80 -0.87
N LYS A 132 -1.14 -17.95 -0.30
CA LYS A 132 -2.37 -17.57 -1.00
C LYS A 132 -2.34 -16.13 -1.51
N ARG A 133 -1.79 -15.21 -0.72
CA ARG A 133 -1.68 -13.78 -1.07
C ARG A 133 -0.55 -13.51 -2.04
N ILE A 134 0.55 -14.25 -1.96
CA ILE A 134 1.63 -14.20 -2.96
C ILE A 134 1.13 -14.67 -4.32
N ASP A 135 0.41 -15.80 -4.37
CA ASP A 135 -0.12 -16.37 -5.61
C ASP A 135 -1.10 -15.38 -6.25
N PHE A 136 -2.06 -14.85 -5.48
CA PHE A 136 -2.98 -13.82 -5.97
C PHE A 136 -2.25 -12.55 -6.45
N LEU A 137 -1.23 -12.11 -5.71
CA LEU A 137 -0.40 -10.96 -6.10
C LEU A 137 0.26 -11.18 -7.45
N VAL A 138 0.85 -12.36 -7.68
CA VAL A 138 1.55 -12.69 -8.92
C VAL A 138 0.59 -12.83 -10.08
N GLU A 139 -0.57 -13.45 -9.87
CA GLU A 139 -1.56 -13.74 -10.91
C GLU A 139 -2.40 -12.51 -11.30
N HIS A 140 -2.75 -11.65 -10.34
CA HIS A 140 -3.76 -10.60 -10.54
C HIS A 140 -3.26 -9.19 -10.28
N ILE A 141 -2.36 -8.99 -9.32
CA ILE A 141 -1.91 -7.64 -8.93
C ILE A 141 -0.80 -7.15 -9.84
N LEU A 142 0.32 -7.88 -9.92
CA LEU A 142 1.51 -7.47 -10.69
C LEU A 142 1.23 -7.19 -12.17
N PRO A 143 0.43 -8.01 -12.90
CA PRO A 143 0.13 -7.75 -14.31
C PRO A 143 -0.66 -6.46 -14.54
N SER A 144 -1.39 -5.99 -13.51
CA SER A 144 -2.24 -4.80 -13.58
C SER A 144 -1.49 -3.50 -13.22
N GLN A 145 -0.23 -3.59 -12.80
CA GLN A 145 0.55 -2.41 -12.39
C GLN A 145 1.21 -1.73 -13.58
N GLU A 146 1.39 -0.40 -13.47
CA GLU A 146 2.13 0.38 -14.45
C GLU A 146 3.60 -0.06 -14.53
N GLU A 147 4.03 -0.55 -15.69
CA GLU A 147 5.35 -1.16 -15.87
C GLU A 147 6.53 -0.18 -15.68
N ARG A 148 6.29 1.11 -15.91
CA ARG A 148 7.27 2.17 -15.69
C ARG A 148 7.39 2.55 -14.22
N ASN A 149 6.39 2.26 -13.39
CA ASN A 149 6.46 2.59 -11.96
C ASN A 149 7.25 1.52 -11.18
N ILE A 150 8.55 1.45 -11.46
CA ILE A 150 9.47 0.44 -10.89
C ILE A 150 9.54 0.57 -9.37
N HIS A 151 9.46 1.80 -8.83
CA HIS A 151 9.43 2.00 -7.38
C HIS A 151 8.21 1.32 -6.75
N ASN A 152 7.01 1.50 -7.31
CA ASN A 152 5.81 0.83 -6.83
C ASN A 152 5.94 -0.69 -6.90
N MET A 153 6.43 -1.22 -8.02
CA MET A 153 6.68 -2.66 -8.19
C MET A 153 7.65 -3.21 -7.14
N PHE A 154 8.73 -2.47 -6.87
CA PHE A 154 9.71 -2.85 -5.84
C PHE A 154 9.04 -2.92 -4.47
N MET A 155 8.21 -1.92 -4.13
CA MET A 155 7.50 -1.88 -2.86
C MET A 155 6.47 -3.01 -2.70
N ILE A 156 5.89 -3.50 -3.79
CA ILE A 156 5.00 -4.68 -3.80
C ILE A 156 5.81 -5.96 -3.54
N LEU A 157 6.92 -6.16 -4.26
CA LEU A 157 7.67 -7.41 -4.27
C LEU A 157 8.64 -7.57 -3.10
N PHE A 158 9.16 -6.49 -2.53
CA PHE A 158 10.20 -6.56 -1.51
C PHE A 158 9.79 -7.41 -0.29
N PRO A 159 8.59 -7.25 0.31
CA PRO A 159 8.15 -8.12 1.40
C PRO A 159 7.97 -9.59 0.97
N VAL A 160 7.45 -9.81 -0.25
CA VAL A 160 7.21 -11.15 -0.82
C VAL A 160 8.50 -11.96 -0.95
N ILE A 161 9.58 -11.31 -1.39
CA ILE A 161 10.88 -11.96 -1.57
C ILE A 161 11.41 -12.54 -0.26
N TRP A 162 11.21 -11.83 0.85
CA TRP A 162 11.61 -12.33 2.17
C TRP A 162 10.82 -13.57 2.57
N VAL A 163 9.49 -13.53 2.42
CA VAL A 163 8.63 -14.68 2.72
C VAL A 163 9.04 -15.88 1.86
N MET A 164 9.15 -15.71 0.54
CA MET A 164 9.55 -16.78 -0.37
C MET A 164 10.93 -17.35 -0.03
N LYS A 165 11.91 -16.49 0.26
CA LYS A 165 13.26 -16.92 0.66
C LYS A 165 13.23 -17.75 1.95
N ASN A 166 12.51 -17.30 2.97
CA ASN A 166 12.40 -18.00 4.26
C ASN A 166 11.80 -19.40 4.12
N HIS A 167 10.96 -19.61 3.10
CA HIS A 167 10.30 -20.88 2.82
C HIS A 167 10.93 -21.68 1.66
N GLY A 168 12.22 -21.46 1.38
CA GLY A 168 12.98 -22.27 0.41
C GLY A 168 12.69 -21.98 -1.06
N LYS A 169 11.98 -20.90 -1.37
CA LYS A 169 11.61 -20.47 -2.73
C LYS A 169 12.47 -19.31 -3.25
N ALA A 170 13.73 -19.26 -2.83
CA ALA A 170 14.64 -18.15 -3.16
C ALA A 170 14.86 -17.97 -4.67
N LEU A 171 14.91 -19.07 -5.45
CA LEU A 171 15.06 -18.99 -6.91
C LEU A 171 13.82 -18.37 -7.58
N GLN A 172 12.62 -18.80 -7.17
CA GLN A 172 11.37 -18.22 -7.67
C GLN A 172 11.25 -16.73 -7.31
N ALA A 173 11.67 -16.35 -6.10
CA ALA A 173 11.70 -14.96 -5.66
C ALA A 173 12.66 -14.11 -6.51
N LYS A 174 13.84 -14.65 -6.84
CA LYS A 174 14.82 -14.02 -7.74
C LYS A 174 14.23 -13.82 -9.13
N GLU A 175 13.59 -14.83 -9.69
CA GLU A 175 12.95 -14.76 -11.02
C GLU A 175 11.87 -13.66 -11.07
N LEU A 176 11.01 -13.57 -10.05
CA LEU A 176 10.02 -12.50 -9.93
C LEU A 176 10.67 -11.12 -9.88
N PHE A 177 11.70 -10.95 -9.05
CA PHE A 177 12.40 -9.68 -8.92
C PHE A 177 13.11 -9.29 -10.23
N GLU A 178 13.78 -10.23 -10.88
CA GLU A 178 14.46 -9.98 -12.15
C GLU A 178 13.46 -9.61 -13.26
N GLY A 179 12.33 -10.32 -13.34
CA GLY A 179 11.29 -10.06 -14.34
C GLY A 179 10.62 -8.70 -14.18
N TYR A 180 10.11 -8.41 -12.98
CA TYR A 180 9.27 -7.25 -12.74
C TYR A 180 10.03 -5.98 -12.32
N ILE A 181 11.28 -6.11 -11.85
CA ILE A 181 12.09 -4.96 -11.41
C ILE A 181 13.29 -4.76 -12.33
N VAL A 182 14.22 -5.72 -12.38
CA VAL A 182 15.52 -5.51 -13.03
C VAL A 182 15.35 -5.31 -14.54
N LYS A 183 14.66 -6.23 -15.23
CA LYS A 183 14.47 -6.16 -16.68
C LYS A 183 13.71 -4.89 -17.08
N ARG A 184 12.60 -4.60 -16.40
CA ARG A 184 11.79 -3.39 -16.67
C ARG A 184 12.55 -2.10 -16.38
N PHE A 185 13.36 -2.07 -15.30
CA PHE A 185 14.21 -0.91 -15.03
C PHE A 185 15.21 -0.68 -16.16
N MET A 186 15.90 -1.73 -16.61
CA MET A 186 16.84 -1.63 -17.72
C MET A 186 16.16 -1.23 -19.03
N GLU A 187 14.93 -1.70 -19.27
CA GLU A 187 14.14 -1.36 -20.44
C GLU A 187 13.71 0.11 -20.48
N PHE A 188 13.20 0.65 -19.36
CA PHE A 188 12.64 2.01 -19.33
C PHE A 188 13.61 3.11 -18.92
N TYR A 189 14.64 2.78 -18.13
CA TYR A 189 15.56 3.77 -17.54
C TYR A 189 17.02 3.52 -17.93
N GLY A 190 17.40 2.27 -18.21
CA GLY A 190 18.76 1.91 -18.60
C GLY A 190 19.80 1.99 -17.48
N GLU A 191 21.05 1.72 -17.83
CA GLU A 191 22.18 1.77 -16.91
C GLU A 191 22.42 3.22 -16.40
N GLY A 192 22.57 3.38 -15.08
CA GLY A 192 22.72 4.70 -14.45
C GLY A 192 21.42 5.52 -14.38
N GLY A 193 20.29 4.97 -14.85
CA GLY A 193 18.98 5.59 -14.76
C GLY A 193 18.50 5.80 -13.32
N ARG A 194 17.43 6.59 -13.16
CA ARG A 194 16.77 6.81 -11.86
C ARG A 194 15.26 6.80 -12.05
N THR A 195 14.54 6.33 -11.05
CA THR A 195 13.06 6.28 -11.07
C THR A 195 12.41 7.57 -10.58
N TRP A 196 13.22 8.55 -10.16
CA TRP A 196 12.79 9.89 -9.76
C TRP A 196 13.58 10.94 -10.53
N SER A 197 12.92 12.06 -10.82
CA SER A 197 13.47 13.29 -11.40
C SER A 197 13.63 14.36 -10.33
#